data_AF-A0A7S0ZBL9-F1
#
_entry.id   AF-A0A7S0ZBL9-F1
#
_cell.length_a   1.000
_cell.length_b   1.000
_cell.length_c   1.000
_cell.angle_alpha   90.00
_cell.angle_beta   90.00
_cell.angle_gamma   90.00
#
_symmetry.space_group_name_H-M   'P 1'
#
loop_
_entity.id
_entity.type
_entity.pdbx_description
1 polymer ?
#
loop_
_entity_poly.entity_id
_entity_poly.type
_entity_poly.pdbx_seq_one_letter_code
_entity_poly.pdbx_strand_id
1 'polypeptide(L)'
;MIDAVLIEYFLIHVMMSSQPSTPKGLLTSQRAAPSPLSSPTPSYTSNHQSTSELSTLHSLCLDELSSPNFLLSSFLSSLRSRGSLPLIHEAIQCALNDLNDELVGRIQRDFNAFVSLGTSLQDADSLATSVSNPLIQFKESMIQLKLDLHSDISQLEATLNERRELATRRRQLELLLRIAELVHKCERLLKEMKLAEDTSSLALNDEEKWRMLERIAGEYAQLESSCKREDARGEFMNSLEGRIVLIRNELKSRLGMLFELALDGFERSVSESEMKNALESVRVVLLTYSKASLIEEAENVFRDVVVIPFAKENVRMVHALAMAEGKKVMGKSSVASAGEAMEATEE
;
A
#
# COMPACT_ATOMS: atom_id res chain seq x y z
N MET A 1 11.55 7.40 -11.80
CA MET A 1 11.33 8.52 -12.75
C MET A 1 9.91 8.51 -13.34
N ILE A 2 8.98 7.68 -12.87
CA ILE A 2 7.58 7.64 -13.37
C ILE A 2 6.63 8.43 -12.44
N ASP A 3 7.04 8.74 -11.21
CA ASP A 3 6.16 9.40 -10.22
C ASP A 3 5.98 10.91 -10.42
N ALA A 4 6.88 11.59 -11.16
CA ALA A 4 6.78 13.04 -11.37
C ALA A 4 5.69 13.40 -12.41
N VAL A 5 5.49 12.56 -13.42
CA VAL A 5 4.56 12.83 -14.53
C VAL A 5 3.10 12.66 -14.09
N LEU A 6 2.81 11.71 -13.19
CA LEU A 6 1.47 11.53 -12.65
C LEU A 6 1.05 12.69 -11.73
N ILE A 7 2.00 13.27 -10.99
CA ILE A 7 1.74 14.39 -10.09
C ILE A 7 1.46 15.68 -10.90
N GLU A 8 2.21 15.93 -11.97
CA GLU A 8 1.92 17.05 -12.88
C GLU A 8 0.55 16.92 -13.55
N TYR A 9 0.19 15.72 -14.02
CA TYR A 9 -1.13 15.49 -14.64
C TYR A 9 -2.28 15.73 -13.65
N PHE A 10 -2.09 15.34 -12.39
CA PHE A 10 -3.10 15.55 -11.34
C PHE A 10 -3.24 17.04 -10.98
N LEU A 11 -2.13 17.79 -10.87
CA LEU A 11 -2.17 19.22 -10.61
C LEU A 11 -2.79 20.03 -11.75
N ILE A 12 -2.49 19.68 -13.00
CA ILE A 12 -3.06 20.34 -14.17
C ILE A 12 -4.58 20.11 -14.23
N HIS A 13 -5.05 18.90 -13.89
CA HIS A 13 -6.46 18.58 -13.91
C HIS A 13 -7.25 19.31 -12.82
N VAL A 14 -6.68 19.42 -11.60
CA VAL A 14 -7.29 20.17 -10.49
C VAL A 14 -7.32 21.68 -10.77
N MET A 15 -6.30 22.24 -11.43
CA MET A 15 -6.30 23.65 -11.80
C MET A 15 -7.25 23.99 -12.97
N MET A 16 -7.50 23.05 -13.88
CA MET A 16 -8.44 23.24 -15.00
C MET A 16 -9.92 23.15 -14.57
N SER A 17 -10.22 22.60 -13.39
CA SER A 17 -11.60 22.48 -12.86
C SER A 17 -12.06 23.69 -12.03
N SER A 18 -11.20 24.66 -11.74
CA SER A 18 -11.57 25.86 -10.98
C SER A 18 -11.74 27.07 -11.92
N GLN A 19 -12.95 27.26 -12.47
CA GLN A 19 -13.30 28.51 -13.14
C GLN A 19 -13.68 29.61 -12.14
N PRO A 20 -13.26 30.87 -12.36
CA PRO A 20 -13.87 32.03 -11.72
C PRO A 20 -15.02 32.56 -12.59
N SER A 21 -16.27 32.29 -12.18
CA SER A 21 -17.45 32.95 -12.74
C SER A 21 -17.59 34.36 -12.15
N THR A 22 -17.56 35.36 -13.03
CA THR A 22 -17.81 36.78 -12.74
C THR A 22 -19.30 37.07 -12.54
N PRO A 23 -19.69 38.00 -11.64
CA PRO A 23 -21.02 38.62 -11.69
C PRO A 23 -20.97 39.96 -12.44
N LYS A 24 -21.84 40.11 -13.45
CA LYS A 24 -22.15 41.37 -14.14
C LYS A 24 -23.41 42.01 -13.53
N GLY A 25 -23.36 43.33 -13.34
CA GLY A 25 -24.49 44.23 -13.58
C GLY A 25 -25.44 44.50 -12.39
N LEU A 26 -25.23 45.64 -11.72
CA LEU A 26 -26.30 46.39 -11.08
C LEU A 26 -26.31 47.81 -11.67
N LEU A 27 -27.31 48.07 -12.51
CA LEU A 27 -27.70 49.42 -12.92
C LEU A 27 -28.83 49.89 -11.99
N THR A 28 -28.67 51.14 -11.53
CA THR A 28 -29.73 52.16 -11.36
C THR A 28 -31.02 51.77 -10.65
N SER A 29 -31.20 52.30 -9.43
CA SER A 29 -32.43 53.04 -9.10
C SER A 29 -32.21 53.86 -7.82
N GLN A 30 -31.66 55.06 -8.00
CA GLN A 30 -31.64 56.09 -6.98
C GLN A 30 -33.05 56.72 -6.97
N ARG A 31 -33.92 56.26 -6.07
CA ARG A 31 -35.22 56.89 -5.82
C ARG A 31 -35.12 57.81 -4.61
N ALA A 32 -35.46 59.06 -4.87
CA ALA A 32 -35.41 60.21 -3.99
C ALA A 32 -36.00 59.98 -2.59
N ALA A 33 -35.23 60.38 -1.57
CA ALA A 33 -35.78 60.81 -0.29
C ALA A 33 -36.36 62.23 -0.46
N PRO A 34 -37.61 62.50 -0.03
CA PRO A 34 -38.12 63.85 -0.01
C PRO A 34 -37.52 64.64 1.16
N SER A 35 -37.02 65.83 0.85
CA SER A 35 -36.61 66.86 1.81
C SER A 35 -37.73 67.19 2.80
N PRO A 36 -37.44 67.52 4.07
CA PRO A 36 -38.43 68.11 4.95
C PRO A 36 -38.71 69.56 4.50
N LEU A 37 -39.97 69.86 4.19
CA LEU A 37 -40.46 71.21 3.99
C LEU A 37 -40.41 71.99 5.31
N SER A 38 -39.76 73.14 5.29
CA SER A 38 -39.93 74.22 6.26
C SER A 38 -41.24 74.95 6.03
N SER A 39 -41.96 75.27 7.11
CA SER A 39 -42.73 76.51 7.37
C SER A 39 -43.85 76.21 8.40
N PRO A 40 -44.54 77.22 8.94
CA PRO A 40 -44.03 78.36 9.70
C PRO A 40 -44.72 78.42 11.08
N THR A 41 -44.06 79.05 12.06
CA THR A 41 -44.76 79.61 13.22
C THR A 41 -45.77 80.68 12.78
N PRO A 42 -46.97 80.72 13.40
CA PRO A 42 -47.57 81.98 13.77
C PRO A 42 -47.65 82.08 15.29
N SER A 43 -46.84 82.98 15.84
CA SER A 43 -47.18 83.70 17.05
C SER A 43 -48.42 84.55 16.74
N TYR A 44 -49.48 84.51 17.56
CA TYR A 44 -50.25 85.72 17.93
C TYR A 44 -51.28 85.44 19.04
N THR A 45 -50.98 86.00 20.21
CA THR A 45 -51.84 86.77 21.12
C THR A 45 -53.13 86.18 21.71
N SER A 46 -53.14 86.19 23.05
CA SER A 46 -54.22 86.76 23.87
C SER A 46 -55.54 86.00 23.95
N ASN A 47 -55.59 85.05 24.88
CA ASN A 47 -56.67 84.96 25.87
C ASN A 47 -56.12 84.28 27.14
N HIS A 48 -55.36 85.04 27.94
CA HIS A 48 -54.53 84.52 29.04
C HIS A 48 -55.25 84.33 30.39
N GLN A 49 -56.57 84.17 30.43
CA GLN A 49 -57.24 83.83 31.70
C GLN A 49 -58.16 82.62 31.62
N SER A 50 -58.97 82.45 30.58
CA SER A 50 -59.89 81.29 30.48
C SER A 50 -59.23 80.00 29.95
N THR A 51 -58.18 80.11 29.13
CA THR A 51 -57.48 78.95 28.54
C THR A 51 -56.52 78.27 29.53
N SER A 52 -55.93 79.04 30.44
CA SER A 52 -55.03 78.53 31.49
C SER A 52 -55.80 77.71 32.52
N GLU A 53 -56.99 78.15 32.93
CA GLU A 53 -57.84 77.42 33.87
C GLU A 53 -58.37 76.12 33.26
N LEU A 54 -58.80 76.15 31.98
CA LEU A 54 -59.23 74.94 31.28
C LEU A 54 -58.07 73.96 31.05
N SER A 55 -56.87 74.44 30.68
CA SER A 55 -55.68 73.58 30.46
C SER A 55 -55.15 72.98 31.76
N THR A 56 -55.20 73.71 32.88
CA THR A 56 -54.78 73.21 34.19
C THR A 56 -55.78 72.21 34.76
N LEU A 57 -57.09 72.47 34.62
CA LEU A 57 -58.13 71.51 34.98
C LEU A 57 -58.10 70.26 34.10
N HIS A 58 -57.79 70.40 32.81
CA HIS A 58 -57.59 69.29 31.88
C HIS A 58 -56.39 68.41 32.25
N SER A 59 -55.24 69.03 32.52
CA SER A 59 -54.02 68.33 32.96
C SER A 59 -54.23 67.57 34.28
N LEU A 60 -54.91 68.19 35.25
CA LEU A 60 -55.25 67.56 36.53
C LEU A 60 -56.27 66.41 36.37
N CYS A 61 -57.23 66.57 35.46
CA CYS A 61 -58.20 65.53 35.11
C CYS A 61 -57.48 64.31 34.52
N LEU A 62 -56.54 64.52 33.61
CA LEU A 62 -55.76 63.46 32.97
C LEU A 62 -54.85 62.73 33.97
N ASP A 63 -54.21 63.46 34.90
CA ASP A 63 -53.36 62.89 35.96
C ASP A 63 -54.14 62.06 36.99
N GLU A 64 -55.31 62.53 37.46
CA GLU A 64 -56.15 61.76 38.39
C GLU A 64 -56.79 60.52 37.71
N LEU A 65 -57.19 60.63 36.44
CA LEU A 65 -57.76 59.53 35.65
C LEU A 65 -56.74 58.46 35.27
N SER A 66 -55.47 58.82 35.10
CA SER A 66 -54.38 57.89 34.79
C SER A 66 -53.87 57.12 36.02
N SER A 67 -54.37 57.44 37.22
CA SER A 67 -53.94 56.81 38.46
C SER A 67 -54.53 55.39 38.63
N PRO A 68 -53.74 54.41 39.11
CA PRO A 68 -54.19 53.01 39.23
C PRO A 68 -55.24 52.77 40.32
N ASN A 69 -55.48 53.75 41.21
CA ASN A 69 -56.43 53.69 42.33
C ASN A 69 -57.48 54.81 42.21
N PHE A 70 -58.16 54.88 41.07
CA PHE A 70 -59.16 55.92 40.81
C PHE A 70 -60.39 55.77 41.73
N LEU A 71 -60.68 56.82 42.52
CA LEU A 71 -61.89 56.92 43.33
C LEU A 71 -62.76 58.09 42.85
N LEU A 72 -63.90 57.76 42.27
CA LEU A 72 -64.84 58.73 41.69
C LEU A 72 -65.30 59.80 42.70
N SER A 73 -65.48 59.42 43.97
CA SER A 73 -65.98 60.31 45.01
C SER A 73 -64.99 61.40 45.43
N SER A 74 -63.68 61.09 45.49
CA SER A 74 -62.64 62.08 45.79
C SER A 74 -62.37 62.98 44.59
N PHE A 75 -62.39 62.41 43.38
CA PHE A 75 -62.25 63.13 42.12
C PHE A 75 -63.34 64.19 41.91
N LEU A 76 -64.62 63.82 42.07
CA LEU A 76 -65.74 64.77 41.96
C LEU A 76 -65.72 65.85 43.04
N SER A 77 -65.21 65.53 44.24
CA SER A 77 -65.05 66.49 45.33
C SER A 77 -63.93 67.50 45.05
N SER A 78 -62.80 67.03 44.50
CA SER A 78 -61.66 67.84 44.04
C SER A 78 -62.10 68.82 42.93
N LEU A 79 -62.84 68.33 41.93
CA LEU A 79 -63.35 69.12 40.81
C LEU A 79 -64.40 70.16 41.23
N ARG A 80 -65.36 69.79 42.10
CA ARG A 80 -66.42 70.70 42.57
C ARG A 80 -65.87 71.93 43.31
N SER A 81 -64.70 71.80 43.94
CA SER A 81 -64.06 72.89 44.69
C SER A 81 -63.32 73.92 43.81
N ARG A 82 -63.12 73.62 42.51
CA ARG A 82 -62.12 74.30 41.67
C ARG A 82 -62.66 74.98 40.41
N GLY A 83 -63.94 74.82 40.04
CA GLY A 83 -64.47 75.45 38.83
C GLY A 83 -65.98 75.39 38.66
N SER A 84 -66.49 76.11 37.65
CA SER A 84 -67.90 76.06 37.25
C SER A 84 -68.21 74.76 36.48
N LEU A 85 -69.40 74.19 36.68
CA LEU A 85 -69.84 72.94 36.07
C LEU A 85 -69.63 72.84 34.53
N PRO A 86 -69.92 73.88 33.71
CA PRO A 86 -69.70 73.77 32.26
C PRO A 86 -68.22 73.64 31.90
N LEU A 87 -67.34 74.31 32.63
CA LEU A 87 -65.89 74.32 32.40
C LEU A 87 -65.24 72.99 32.81
N ILE A 88 -65.77 72.36 33.87
CA ILE A 88 -65.39 70.99 34.30
C ILE A 88 -65.84 69.95 33.28
N HIS A 89 -67.07 70.06 32.78
CA HIS A 89 -67.59 69.13 31.79
C HIS A 89 -66.78 69.17 30.49
N GLU A 90 -66.42 70.37 30.02
CA GLU A 90 -65.54 70.56 28.87
C GLU A 90 -64.14 69.96 29.12
N ALA A 91 -63.54 70.19 30.29
CA ALA A 91 -62.25 69.60 30.65
C ALA A 91 -62.27 68.05 30.72
N ILE A 92 -63.36 67.45 31.21
CA ILE A 92 -63.53 65.98 31.23
C ILE A 92 -63.72 65.43 29.82
N GLN A 93 -64.48 66.10 28.97
CA GLN A 93 -64.66 65.70 27.57
C GLN A 93 -63.35 65.79 26.79
N CYS A 94 -62.55 66.83 27.00
CA CYS A 94 -61.19 66.92 26.44
C CYS A 94 -60.31 65.76 26.92
N ALA A 95 -60.27 65.48 28.22
CA ALA A 95 -59.45 64.40 28.76
C ALA A 95 -59.88 63.01 28.27
N LEU A 96 -61.19 62.79 28.08
CA LEU A 96 -61.72 61.55 27.53
C LEU A 96 -61.34 61.38 26.05
N ASN A 97 -61.40 62.46 25.26
CA ASN A 97 -60.99 62.44 23.87
C ASN A 97 -59.48 62.18 23.75
N ASP A 98 -58.65 62.84 24.57
CA ASP A 98 -57.20 62.62 24.60
C ASP A 98 -56.85 61.17 24.98
N LEU A 99 -57.54 60.60 25.97
CA LEU A 99 -57.36 59.19 26.36
C LEU A 99 -57.79 58.23 25.24
N ASN A 100 -58.88 58.55 24.52
CA ASN A 100 -59.35 57.75 23.40
C ASN A 100 -58.37 57.82 22.22
N ASP A 101 -57.86 59.01 21.92
CA ASP A 101 -56.83 59.23 20.90
C ASP A 101 -55.51 58.55 21.28
N GLU A 102 -55.11 58.56 22.55
CA GLU A 102 -53.95 57.81 23.05
C GLU A 102 -54.17 56.30 22.94
N LEU A 103 -55.35 55.80 23.32
CA LEU A 103 -55.71 54.39 23.23
C LEU A 103 -55.68 53.92 21.78
N VAL A 104 -56.36 54.63 20.88
CA VAL A 104 -56.36 54.33 19.44
C VAL A 104 -54.96 54.44 18.87
N GLY A 105 -54.19 55.46 19.27
CA GLY A 105 -52.79 55.62 18.87
C GLY A 105 -51.89 54.47 19.35
N ARG A 106 -52.13 53.94 20.55
CA ARG A 106 -51.38 52.80 21.11
C ARG A 106 -51.77 51.49 20.45
N ILE A 107 -53.07 51.25 20.26
CA ILE A 107 -53.57 50.09 19.50
C ILE A 107 -53.01 50.11 18.07
N GLN A 108 -53.03 51.26 17.41
CA GLN A 108 -52.50 51.38 16.06
C GLN A 108 -50.98 51.15 16.02
N ARG A 109 -50.24 51.64 17.01
CA ARG A 109 -48.80 51.40 17.15
C ARG A 109 -48.50 49.91 17.34
N ASP A 110 -49.24 49.25 18.23
CA ASP A 110 -49.06 47.83 18.53
C ASP A 110 -49.50 46.96 17.36
N PHE A 111 -50.57 47.34 16.65
CA PHE A 111 -51.01 46.68 15.41
C PHE A 111 -49.95 46.81 14.31
N ASN A 112 -49.41 48.01 14.09
CA ASN A 112 -48.34 48.22 13.11
C ASN A 112 -47.08 47.42 13.46
N ALA A 113 -46.72 47.34 14.75
CA ALA A 113 -45.61 46.53 15.22
C ALA A 113 -45.86 45.02 15.00
N PHE A 114 -47.07 44.54 15.28
CA PHE A 114 -47.46 43.15 15.03
C PHE A 114 -47.42 42.80 13.55
N VAL A 115 -47.96 43.66 12.68
CA VAL A 115 -47.93 43.46 11.23
C VAL A 115 -46.50 43.47 10.71
N SER A 116 -45.66 44.42 11.15
CA SER A 116 -44.24 44.47 10.77
C SER A 116 -43.45 43.26 11.25
N LEU A 117 -43.76 42.72 12.43
CA LEU A 117 -43.14 41.50 12.93
C LEU A 117 -43.58 40.28 12.13
N GLY A 118 -44.87 40.19 11.79
CA GLY A 118 -45.41 39.14 10.94
C GLY A 118 -44.76 39.09 9.56
N THR A 119 -44.57 40.25 8.91
CA THR A 119 -43.86 40.31 7.63
C THR A 119 -42.38 39.96 7.78
N SER A 120 -41.71 40.43 8.83
CA SER A 120 -40.30 40.09 9.07
C SER A 120 -40.09 38.60 9.34
N LEU A 121 -41.05 37.93 9.98
CA LEU A 121 -40.97 36.50 10.27
C LEU A 121 -41.23 35.67 9.01
N GLN A 122 -42.17 36.11 8.16
CA GLN A 122 -42.40 35.52 6.84
C GLN A 122 -41.17 35.67 5.93
N ASP A 123 -40.52 36.83 5.96
CA ASP A 123 -39.27 37.07 5.24
C ASP A 123 -38.14 36.20 5.79
N ALA A 124 -38.05 36.03 7.12
CA ALA A 124 -37.07 35.15 7.76
C ALA A 124 -37.29 33.67 7.40
N ASP A 125 -38.54 33.20 7.32
CA ASP A 125 -38.88 31.85 6.85
C ASP A 125 -38.51 31.67 5.37
N SER A 126 -38.73 32.68 4.54
CA SER A 126 -38.31 32.66 3.14
C SER A 126 -36.77 32.60 3.00
N LEU A 127 -36.05 33.29 3.88
CA LEU A 127 -34.58 33.25 3.92
C LEU A 127 -34.07 31.90 4.44
N ALA A 128 -34.71 31.35 5.48
CA ALA A 128 -34.37 30.05 6.03
C ALA A 128 -34.55 28.94 5.00
N THR A 129 -35.65 28.95 4.25
CA THR A 129 -35.88 28.01 3.15
C THR A 129 -34.90 28.23 1.99
N SER A 130 -34.61 29.48 1.64
CA SER A 130 -33.61 29.85 0.62
C SER A 130 -32.20 29.36 0.96
N VAL A 131 -31.82 29.32 2.23
CA VAL A 131 -30.52 28.80 2.69
C VAL A 131 -30.54 27.29 2.92
N SER A 132 -31.66 26.72 3.40
CA SER A 132 -31.78 25.29 3.66
C SER A 132 -31.69 24.45 2.38
N ASN A 133 -32.35 24.89 1.32
CA ASN A 133 -32.35 24.18 0.03
C ASN A 133 -30.95 23.96 -0.58
N PRO A 134 -30.10 24.98 -0.76
CA PRO A 134 -28.75 24.78 -1.28
C PRO A 134 -27.85 23.96 -0.34
N LEU A 135 -28.08 24.01 0.98
CA LEU A 135 -27.36 23.14 1.92
C LEU A 135 -27.75 21.67 1.77
N ILE A 136 -29.04 21.39 1.53
CA ILE A 136 -29.52 20.03 1.24
C ILE A 136 -28.93 19.52 -0.07
N GLN A 137 -28.99 20.34 -1.14
CA GLN A 137 -28.40 19.99 -2.44
C GLN A 137 -26.89 19.76 -2.34
N PHE A 138 -26.17 20.62 -1.60
CA PHE A 138 -24.74 20.46 -1.39
C PHE A 138 -24.41 19.17 -0.64
N LYS A 139 -25.22 18.82 0.38
CA LYS A 139 -25.09 17.55 1.11
C LYS A 139 -25.32 16.35 0.18
N GLU A 140 -26.34 16.40 -0.67
CA GLU A 140 -26.60 15.36 -1.67
C GLU A 140 -25.44 15.21 -2.65
N SER A 141 -24.92 16.32 -3.18
CA SER A 141 -23.74 16.33 -4.06
C SER A 141 -22.50 15.76 -3.37
N MET A 142 -22.29 16.06 -2.08
CA MET A 142 -21.17 15.50 -1.32
C MET A 142 -21.32 13.99 -1.09
N ILE A 143 -22.54 13.51 -0.87
CA ILE A 143 -22.83 12.08 -0.73
C ILE A 143 -22.57 11.37 -2.08
N GLN A 144 -23.05 11.94 -3.19
CA GLN A 144 -22.79 11.42 -4.53
C GLN A 144 -21.29 11.38 -4.83
N LEU A 145 -20.57 12.47 -4.60
CA LEU A 145 -19.12 12.52 -4.78
C LEU A 145 -18.41 11.47 -3.93
N LYS A 146 -18.84 11.25 -2.69
CA LYS A 146 -18.26 10.21 -1.83
C LYS A 146 -18.51 8.81 -2.40
N LEU A 147 -19.69 8.55 -2.96
CA LEU A 147 -20.00 7.26 -3.60
C LEU A 147 -19.16 7.06 -4.86
N ASP A 148 -19.03 8.09 -5.69
CA ASP A 148 -18.22 8.06 -6.91
C ASP A 148 -16.75 7.80 -6.58
N LEU A 149 -16.19 8.54 -5.62
CA LEU A 149 -14.83 8.30 -5.15
C LEU A 149 -14.63 6.89 -4.59
N HIS A 150 -15.61 6.34 -3.87
CA HIS A 150 -15.51 4.98 -3.36
C HIS A 150 -15.56 3.94 -4.49
N SER A 151 -16.38 4.17 -5.52
CA SER A 151 -16.40 3.37 -6.75
C SER A 151 -15.05 3.43 -7.47
N ASP A 152 -14.50 4.63 -7.65
CA ASP A 152 -13.21 4.84 -8.34
C ASP A 152 -12.06 4.18 -7.58
N ILE A 153 -12.03 4.31 -6.25
CA ILE A 153 -11.04 3.62 -5.40
C ILE A 153 -11.17 2.10 -5.57
N SER A 154 -12.39 1.57 -5.56
CA SER A 154 -12.63 0.12 -5.70
C SER A 154 -12.17 -0.37 -7.09
N GLN A 155 -12.44 0.39 -8.15
CA GLN A 155 -11.95 0.09 -9.50
C GLN A 155 -10.43 0.16 -9.59
N LEU A 156 -9.81 1.16 -8.96
CA LEU A 156 -8.36 1.28 -8.90
C LEU A 156 -7.72 0.12 -8.14
N GLU A 157 -8.28 -0.29 -7.01
CA GLU A 157 -7.80 -1.44 -6.25
C GLU A 157 -7.92 -2.74 -7.06
N ALA A 158 -9.03 -2.94 -7.78
CA ALA A 158 -9.22 -4.09 -8.66
C ALA A 158 -8.17 -4.12 -9.78
N THR A 159 -7.95 -2.99 -10.47
CA THR A 159 -6.95 -2.89 -11.55
C THR A 159 -5.51 -3.03 -11.04
N LEU A 160 -5.20 -2.52 -9.85
CA LEU A 160 -3.90 -2.73 -9.20
C LEU A 160 -3.69 -4.20 -8.83
N ASN A 161 -4.73 -4.88 -8.36
CA ASN A 161 -4.65 -6.29 -8.03
C ASN A 161 -4.43 -7.14 -9.30
N GLU A 162 -5.17 -6.85 -10.38
CA GLU A 162 -4.97 -7.47 -11.69
C GLU A 162 -3.54 -7.25 -12.19
N ARG A 163 -3.00 -6.03 -12.08
CA ARG A 163 -1.61 -5.73 -12.45
C ARG A 163 -0.60 -6.51 -11.63
N ARG A 164 -0.83 -6.70 -10.33
CA ARG A 164 0.03 -7.52 -9.47
C ARG A 164 0.02 -8.98 -9.94
N GLU A 165 -1.16 -9.52 -10.21
CA GLU A 165 -1.31 -10.89 -10.71
C GLU A 165 -0.61 -11.08 -12.06
N LEU A 166 -0.83 -10.16 -13.02
CA LEU A 166 -0.14 -10.18 -14.31
C LEU A 166 1.39 -10.09 -14.16
N ALA A 167 1.89 -9.28 -13.22
CA ALA A 167 3.31 -9.19 -12.94
C ALA A 167 3.86 -10.50 -12.37
N THR A 168 3.11 -11.20 -11.52
CA THR A 168 3.53 -12.54 -11.01
C THR A 168 3.59 -13.58 -12.12
N ARG A 169 2.53 -13.67 -12.94
CA ARG A 169 2.48 -14.58 -14.10
C ARG A 169 3.60 -14.29 -15.10
N ARG A 170 3.88 -13.01 -15.37
CA ARG A 170 4.99 -12.60 -16.23
C ARG A 170 6.35 -13.06 -15.69
N ARG A 171 6.63 -12.84 -14.40
CA ARG A 171 7.89 -13.30 -13.78
C ARG A 171 8.04 -14.82 -13.85
N GLN A 172 6.93 -15.54 -13.70
CA GLN A 172 6.91 -17.00 -13.84
C GLN A 172 7.25 -17.42 -15.27
N LEU A 173 6.63 -16.80 -16.28
CA LEU A 173 6.92 -17.07 -17.69
C LEU A 173 8.37 -16.72 -18.06
N GLU A 174 8.89 -15.59 -17.57
CA GLU A 174 10.30 -15.19 -17.77
C GLU A 174 11.26 -16.21 -17.15
N LEU A 175 10.93 -16.78 -15.99
CA LEU A 175 11.70 -17.87 -15.38
C LEU A 175 11.67 -19.13 -16.24
N LEU A 176 10.50 -19.57 -16.69
CA LEU A 176 10.35 -20.76 -17.54
C LEU A 176 11.07 -20.60 -18.88
N LEU A 177 10.99 -19.41 -19.49
CA LEU A 177 11.72 -19.09 -20.71
C LEU A 177 13.23 -19.16 -20.48
N ARG A 178 13.72 -18.55 -19.39
CA ARG A 178 15.14 -18.63 -19.02
C ARG A 178 15.61 -20.06 -18.82
N ILE A 179 14.80 -20.91 -18.18
CA ILE A 179 15.12 -22.33 -18.02
C ILE A 179 15.21 -23.01 -19.40
N ALA A 180 14.25 -22.78 -20.29
CA ALA A 180 14.26 -23.34 -21.64
C ALA A 180 15.49 -22.90 -22.46
N GLU A 181 15.87 -21.62 -22.35
CA GLU A 181 17.08 -21.07 -22.97
C GLU A 181 18.35 -21.71 -22.41
N LEU A 182 18.44 -21.89 -21.09
CA LEU A 182 19.57 -22.55 -20.44
C LEU A 182 19.68 -24.03 -20.84
N VAL A 183 18.55 -24.74 -20.93
CA VAL A 183 18.50 -26.13 -21.44
C VAL A 183 19.01 -26.18 -22.88
N HIS A 184 18.49 -25.31 -23.75
CA HIS A 184 18.93 -25.27 -25.15
C HIS A 184 20.41 -24.91 -25.30
N LYS A 185 20.90 -23.98 -24.47
CA LYS A 185 22.30 -23.59 -24.43
C LYS A 185 23.19 -24.75 -23.98
N CYS A 186 22.81 -25.48 -22.93
CA CYS A 186 23.54 -26.67 -22.48
C CYS A 186 23.56 -27.76 -23.55
N GLU A 187 22.42 -28.06 -24.19
CA GLU A 187 22.36 -29.03 -25.30
C GLU A 187 23.23 -28.61 -26.49
N ARG A 188 23.24 -27.33 -26.82
CA ARG A 188 24.05 -26.80 -27.91
C ARG A 188 25.54 -26.93 -27.60
N LEU A 189 25.98 -26.55 -26.40
CA LEU A 189 27.37 -26.68 -25.98
C LEU A 189 27.81 -28.17 -25.94
N LEU A 190 26.94 -29.07 -25.47
CA LEU A 190 27.21 -30.51 -25.51
C LEU A 190 27.32 -31.05 -26.94
N LYS A 191 26.46 -30.58 -27.87
CA LYS A 191 26.55 -30.94 -29.29
C LYS A 191 27.80 -30.39 -29.96
N GLU A 192 28.17 -29.14 -29.69
CA GLU A 192 29.39 -28.49 -30.20
C GLU A 192 30.63 -29.28 -29.75
N MET A 193 30.68 -29.72 -28.48
CA MET A 193 31.75 -30.57 -27.97
C MET A 193 31.83 -31.92 -28.69
N LYS A 194 30.69 -32.60 -28.86
CA LYS A 194 30.64 -33.90 -29.55
C LYS A 194 31.07 -33.78 -31.02
N LEU A 195 30.61 -32.75 -31.72
CA LEU A 195 31.01 -32.50 -33.11
C LEU A 195 32.50 -32.21 -33.22
N ALA A 196 33.09 -31.50 -32.26
CA ALA A 196 34.51 -31.23 -32.22
C ALA A 196 35.34 -32.50 -31.97
N GLU A 197 34.82 -33.47 -31.21
CA GLU A 197 35.41 -34.81 -31.06
C GLU A 197 35.33 -35.63 -32.37
N ASP A 198 34.22 -35.54 -33.11
CA ASP A 198 33.98 -36.34 -34.32
C ASP A 198 34.68 -35.80 -35.58
N THR A 199 34.88 -34.48 -35.70
CA THR A 199 35.38 -33.82 -36.93
C THR A 199 36.90 -33.60 -36.95
N SER A 200 37.58 -33.70 -35.81
CA SER A 200 39.01 -33.42 -35.71
C SER A 200 39.83 -34.71 -35.74
N SER A 201 40.55 -34.93 -36.85
CA SER A 201 41.64 -35.91 -36.95
C SER A 201 42.89 -35.54 -36.12
N LEU A 202 42.80 -34.44 -35.35
CA LEU A 202 43.68 -34.05 -34.27
C LEU A 202 42.79 -33.81 -33.06
N ALA A 203 42.78 -34.77 -32.13
CA ALA A 203 42.04 -34.66 -30.88
C ALA A 203 42.20 -33.26 -30.27
N LEU A 204 41.09 -32.61 -29.92
CA LEU A 204 41.11 -31.40 -29.10
C LEU A 204 42.11 -31.59 -27.95
N ASN A 205 42.97 -30.60 -27.72
CA ASN A 205 43.84 -30.61 -26.54
C ASN A 205 42.97 -30.81 -25.30
N ASP A 206 43.42 -31.60 -24.35
CA ASP A 206 42.61 -31.92 -23.16
C ASP A 206 42.19 -30.64 -22.42
N GLU A 207 43.05 -29.60 -22.43
CA GLU A 207 42.75 -28.24 -21.96
C GLU A 207 41.53 -27.56 -22.61
N GLU A 208 41.28 -27.79 -23.90
CA GLU A 208 40.12 -27.22 -24.60
C GLU A 208 38.82 -27.95 -24.26
N LYS A 209 38.90 -29.28 -24.11
CA LYS A 209 37.79 -30.09 -23.59
C LYS A 209 37.44 -29.66 -22.16
N TRP A 210 38.45 -29.40 -21.33
CA TRP A 210 38.28 -28.90 -19.97
C TRP A 210 37.56 -27.56 -19.92
N ARG A 211 38.01 -26.58 -20.71
CA ARG A 211 37.38 -25.25 -20.75
C ARG A 211 35.93 -25.32 -21.24
N MET A 212 35.64 -26.20 -22.19
CA MET A 212 34.27 -26.39 -22.69
C MET A 212 33.38 -27.04 -21.63
N LEU A 213 33.88 -28.04 -20.90
CA LEU A 213 33.16 -28.68 -19.80
C LEU A 213 32.97 -27.78 -18.58
N GLU A 214 33.96 -26.98 -18.20
CA GLU A 214 33.82 -25.99 -17.14
C GLU A 214 32.71 -24.99 -17.46
N ARG A 215 32.65 -24.55 -18.73
CA ARG A 215 31.57 -23.69 -19.23
C ARG A 215 30.21 -24.40 -19.14
N ILE A 216 30.11 -25.64 -19.61
CA ILE A 216 28.85 -26.42 -19.55
C ILE A 216 28.41 -26.63 -18.09
N ALA A 217 29.34 -26.98 -17.20
CA ALA A 217 29.09 -27.14 -15.77
C ALA A 217 28.57 -25.85 -15.13
N GLY A 218 29.13 -24.70 -15.48
CA GLY A 218 28.66 -23.39 -15.00
C GLY A 218 27.25 -23.04 -15.45
N GLU A 219 26.91 -23.33 -16.72
CA GLU A 219 25.54 -23.13 -17.25
C GLU A 219 24.56 -24.14 -16.66
N TYR A 220 25.00 -25.37 -16.42
CA TYR A 220 24.22 -26.41 -15.75
C TYR A 220 23.92 -26.07 -14.29
N ALA A 221 24.87 -25.49 -13.55
CA ALA A 221 24.64 -25.02 -12.19
C ALA A 221 23.60 -23.89 -12.13
N GLN A 222 23.62 -22.99 -13.12
CA GLN A 222 22.59 -21.95 -13.27
C GLN A 222 21.22 -22.56 -13.61
N LEU A 223 21.19 -23.60 -14.44
CA LEU A 223 19.98 -24.35 -14.76
C LEU A 223 19.42 -25.04 -13.51
N GLU A 224 20.25 -25.76 -12.77
CA GLU A 224 19.86 -26.49 -11.56
C GLU A 224 19.32 -25.56 -10.47
N SER A 225 19.99 -24.43 -10.23
CA SER A 225 19.50 -23.40 -9.29
C SER A 225 18.20 -22.74 -9.77
N SER A 226 18.01 -22.55 -11.08
CA SER A 226 16.75 -22.04 -11.63
C SER A 226 15.60 -23.04 -11.51
N CYS A 227 15.88 -24.34 -11.57
CA CYS A 227 14.89 -25.41 -11.39
C CYS A 227 14.49 -25.64 -9.93
N LYS A 228 15.38 -25.38 -8.96
CA LYS A 228 15.09 -25.47 -7.51
C LYS A 228 14.09 -24.42 -7.02
N ARG A 229 13.77 -23.40 -7.82
CA ARG A 229 12.80 -22.36 -7.47
C ARG A 229 11.37 -22.89 -7.53
N GLU A 230 10.57 -22.62 -6.48
CA GLU A 230 9.19 -23.11 -6.36
C GLU A 230 8.28 -22.66 -7.51
N ASP A 231 8.53 -21.47 -8.06
CA ASP A 231 7.79 -20.86 -9.19
C ASP A 231 7.88 -21.68 -10.50
N ALA A 232 8.87 -22.56 -10.62
CA ALA A 232 9.13 -23.30 -11.86
C ALA A 232 8.18 -24.50 -12.05
N ARG A 233 7.39 -24.92 -11.07
CA ARG A 233 6.59 -26.16 -11.17
C ARG A 233 5.46 -26.05 -12.20
N GLY A 234 5.32 -27.07 -13.06
CA GLY A 234 4.24 -27.16 -14.05
C GLY A 234 4.46 -28.23 -15.14
N GLU A 235 3.48 -28.42 -16.02
CA GLU A 235 3.55 -29.41 -17.13
C GLU A 235 4.71 -29.13 -18.10
N PHE A 236 5.03 -27.86 -18.33
CA PHE A 236 6.17 -27.47 -19.16
C PHE A 236 7.51 -27.93 -18.56
N MET A 237 7.69 -27.82 -17.25
CA MET A 237 8.90 -28.35 -16.60
C MET A 237 8.97 -29.86 -16.68
N ASN A 238 7.86 -30.59 -16.59
CA ASN A 238 7.86 -32.05 -16.79
C ASN A 238 8.38 -32.42 -18.18
N SER A 239 8.09 -31.62 -19.20
CA SER A 239 8.63 -31.82 -20.56
C SER A 239 10.13 -31.52 -20.66
N LEU A 240 10.64 -30.59 -19.85
CA LEU A 240 12.07 -30.24 -19.80
C LEU A 240 12.86 -31.17 -18.87
N GLU A 241 12.24 -31.77 -17.86
CA GLU A 241 12.91 -32.60 -16.85
C GLU A 241 13.63 -33.78 -17.51
N GLY A 242 13.00 -34.45 -18.47
CA GLY A 242 13.65 -35.52 -19.24
C GLY A 242 14.91 -35.03 -19.96
N ARG A 243 14.90 -33.82 -20.51
CA ARG A 243 16.06 -33.21 -21.18
C ARG A 243 17.14 -32.79 -20.17
N ILE A 244 16.74 -32.23 -19.03
CA ILE A 244 17.64 -31.85 -17.94
C ILE A 244 18.38 -33.08 -17.40
N VAL A 245 17.68 -34.20 -17.23
CA VAL A 245 18.27 -35.48 -16.82
C VAL A 245 19.26 -36.00 -17.87
N LEU A 246 18.94 -35.90 -19.17
CA LEU A 246 19.88 -36.27 -20.23
C LEU A 246 21.15 -35.40 -20.20
N ILE A 247 21.01 -34.09 -20.05
CA ILE A 247 22.15 -33.16 -19.92
C ILE A 247 22.99 -33.50 -18.70
N ARG A 248 22.35 -33.78 -17.55
CA ARG A 248 23.04 -34.21 -16.32
C ARG A 248 23.84 -35.48 -16.55
N ASN A 249 23.25 -36.50 -17.18
CA ASN A 249 23.89 -37.78 -17.43
C ASN A 249 25.06 -37.66 -18.42
N GLU A 250 24.91 -36.84 -19.47
CA GLU A 250 25.97 -36.58 -20.43
C GLU A 250 27.14 -35.82 -19.79
N LEU A 251 26.85 -34.80 -18.97
CA LEU A 251 27.87 -34.08 -18.21
C LEU A 251 28.60 -35.01 -17.24
N LYS A 252 27.86 -35.86 -16.51
CA LYS A 252 28.42 -36.87 -15.60
C LYS A 252 29.34 -37.83 -16.33
N SER A 253 28.89 -38.42 -17.43
CA SER A 253 29.66 -39.39 -18.22
C SER A 253 30.98 -38.80 -18.69
N ARG A 254 30.94 -37.57 -19.24
CA ARG A 254 32.13 -36.90 -19.78
C ARG A 254 33.10 -36.44 -18.71
N LEU A 255 32.59 -35.90 -17.62
CA LEU A 255 33.42 -35.50 -16.50
C LEU A 255 34.05 -36.73 -15.82
N GLY A 256 33.37 -37.89 -15.85
CA GLY A 256 33.90 -39.19 -15.43
C GLY A 256 35.05 -39.66 -16.32
N MET A 257 34.85 -39.70 -17.64
CA MET A 257 35.88 -40.09 -18.61
C MET A 257 37.16 -39.26 -18.48
N LEU A 258 37.02 -37.94 -18.30
CA LEU A 258 38.20 -37.09 -18.15
C LEU A 258 38.85 -37.17 -16.77
N PHE A 259 38.08 -37.49 -15.72
CA PHE A 259 38.66 -37.79 -14.41
C PHE A 259 39.48 -39.08 -14.45
N GLU A 260 38.98 -40.11 -15.11
CA GLU A 260 39.73 -41.35 -15.38
C GLU A 260 41.00 -41.06 -16.18
N LEU A 261 40.93 -40.23 -17.23
CA LEU A 261 42.10 -39.82 -18.02
C LEU A 261 43.13 -39.03 -17.18
N ALA A 262 42.66 -38.14 -16.31
CA ALA A 262 43.53 -37.36 -15.42
C ALA A 262 44.21 -38.25 -14.36
N LEU A 263 43.53 -39.28 -13.87
CA LEU A 263 44.09 -40.26 -12.93
C LEU A 263 45.07 -41.23 -13.63
N ASP A 264 44.76 -41.68 -14.84
CA ASP A 264 45.67 -42.50 -15.65
C ASP A 264 46.94 -41.71 -16.05
N GLY A 265 46.79 -40.40 -16.30
CA GLY A 265 47.92 -39.48 -16.47
C GLY A 265 48.75 -39.29 -15.21
N PHE A 266 48.14 -39.40 -14.02
CA PHE A 266 48.85 -39.39 -12.74
C PHE A 266 49.61 -40.72 -12.51
N GLU A 267 49.00 -41.87 -12.78
CA GLU A 267 49.63 -43.19 -12.64
C GLU A 267 50.80 -43.41 -13.60
N ARG A 268 50.74 -42.84 -14.81
CA ARG A 268 51.83 -42.92 -15.80
C ARG A 268 52.92 -41.86 -15.64
N SER A 269 52.77 -40.91 -14.73
CA SER A 269 53.73 -39.80 -14.58
C SER A 269 55.08 -40.31 -14.04
N VAL A 270 56.16 -40.02 -14.77
CA VAL A 270 57.52 -40.47 -14.41
C VAL A 270 58.35 -39.30 -13.85
N SER A 271 57.98 -38.06 -14.18
CA SER A 271 58.68 -36.83 -13.76
C SER A 271 57.87 -35.99 -12.76
N GLU A 272 58.55 -35.32 -11.83
CA GLU A 272 57.93 -34.46 -10.80
C GLU A 272 57.12 -33.29 -11.40
N SER A 273 57.48 -32.84 -12.61
CA SER A 273 56.72 -31.81 -13.33
C SER A 273 55.42 -32.35 -13.94
N GLU A 274 55.40 -33.60 -14.39
CA GLU A 274 54.22 -34.24 -14.98
C GLU A 274 53.21 -34.58 -13.88
N MET A 275 53.70 -35.03 -12.72
CA MET A 275 52.87 -35.29 -11.54
C MET A 275 52.18 -34.02 -11.03
N LYS A 276 52.88 -32.87 -11.02
CA LYS A 276 52.29 -31.57 -10.66
C LYS A 276 51.20 -31.13 -11.64
N ASN A 277 51.41 -31.32 -12.93
CA ASN A 277 50.41 -30.99 -13.96
C ASN A 277 49.18 -31.91 -13.86
N ALA A 278 49.37 -33.21 -13.67
CA ALA A 278 48.28 -34.17 -13.48
C ALA A 278 47.46 -33.86 -12.21
N LEU A 279 48.12 -33.49 -11.11
CA LEU A 279 47.45 -33.05 -9.89
C LEU A 279 46.65 -31.76 -10.09
N GLU A 280 47.15 -30.79 -10.86
CA GLU A 280 46.39 -29.58 -11.18
C GLU A 280 45.19 -29.91 -12.08
N SER A 281 45.35 -30.81 -13.05
CA SER A 281 44.23 -31.31 -13.86
C SER A 281 43.15 -31.95 -12.98
N VAL A 282 43.51 -32.89 -12.09
CA VAL A 282 42.61 -33.52 -11.12
C VAL A 282 41.90 -32.48 -10.24
N ARG A 283 42.64 -31.49 -9.74
CA ARG A 283 42.08 -30.38 -8.95
C ARG A 283 41.02 -29.60 -9.74
N VAL A 284 41.29 -29.27 -11.00
CA VAL A 284 40.33 -28.57 -11.87
C VAL A 284 39.09 -29.43 -12.13
N VAL A 285 39.22 -30.75 -12.29
CA VAL A 285 38.07 -31.66 -12.44
C VAL A 285 37.18 -31.62 -11.20
N LEU A 286 37.77 -31.75 -10.02
CA LEU A 286 37.04 -31.74 -8.75
C LEU A 286 36.38 -30.38 -8.48
N LEU A 287 37.04 -29.28 -8.84
CA LEU A 287 36.43 -27.95 -8.80
C LEU A 287 35.24 -27.83 -9.76
N THR A 288 35.32 -28.45 -10.93
CA THR A 288 34.23 -28.46 -11.92
C THR A 288 33.05 -29.31 -11.44
N TYR A 289 33.29 -30.47 -10.82
CA TYR A 289 32.26 -31.26 -10.12
C TYR A 289 31.58 -30.47 -9.01
N SER A 290 32.37 -29.74 -8.20
CA SER A 290 31.84 -28.88 -7.14
C SER A 290 30.96 -27.77 -7.69
N LYS A 291 31.39 -27.10 -8.78
CA LYS A 291 30.58 -26.07 -9.47
C LYS A 291 29.28 -26.63 -10.04
N ALA A 292 29.30 -27.84 -10.58
CA ALA A 292 28.12 -28.50 -11.14
C ALA A 292 27.14 -29.05 -10.07
N SER A 293 27.46 -28.92 -8.78
CA SER A 293 26.73 -29.53 -7.66
C SER A 293 26.64 -31.07 -7.74
N LEU A 294 27.62 -31.72 -8.39
CA LEU A 294 27.70 -33.18 -8.61
C LEU A 294 28.75 -33.82 -7.69
N ILE A 295 28.68 -33.53 -6.39
CA ILE A 295 29.70 -33.95 -5.42
C ILE A 295 29.61 -35.45 -5.13
N GLU A 296 28.39 -35.98 -5.04
CA GLU A 296 28.14 -37.40 -4.78
C GLU A 296 28.63 -38.27 -5.95
N GLU A 297 28.46 -37.79 -7.18
CA GLU A 297 28.96 -38.46 -8.38
C GLU A 297 30.49 -38.47 -8.42
N ALA A 298 31.14 -37.37 -8.05
CA ALA A 298 32.60 -37.30 -7.97
C ALA A 298 33.17 -38.32 -6.97
N GLU A 299 32.52 -38.48 -5.81
CA GLU A 299 32.92 -39.48 -4.81
C GLU A 299 32.76 -40.90 -5.35
N ASN A 300 31.66 -41.19 -6.05
CA ASN A 300 31.43 -42.52 -6.64
C ASN A 300 32.48 -42.87 -7.69
N VAL A 301 32.80 -41.94 -8.60
CA VAL A 301 33.86 -42.16 -9.60
C VAL A 301 35.22 -42.35 -8.92
N PHE A 302 35.55 -41.55 -7.90
CA PHE A 302 36.80 -41.72 -7.14
C PHE A 302 36.86 -43.07 -6.42
N ARG A 303 35.74 -43.52 -5.86
CA ARG A 303 35.63 -44.82 -5.20
C ARG A 303 35.89 -45.96 -6.18
N ASP A 304 35.28 -45.88 -7.37
CA ASP A 304 35.40 -46.92 -8.38
C ASP A 304 36.81 -46.98 -8.99
N VAL A 305 37.41 -45.83 -9.27
CA VAL A 305 38.69 -45.73 -9.99
C VAL A 305 39.90 -45.89 -9.05
N VAL A 306 39.84 -45.40 -7.81
CA VAL A 306 41.01 -45.39 -6.91
C VAL A 306 40.81 -46.33 -5.72
N VAL A 307 39.69 -46.22 -5.01
CA VAL A 307 39.50 -46.90 -3.71
C VAL A 307 39.29 -48.40 -3.88
N ILE A 308 38.44 -48.83 -4.81
CA ILE A 308 38.16 -50.25 -5.07
C ILE A 308 39.40 -51.02 -5.55
N PRO A 309 40.18 -50.55 -6.56
CA PRO A 309 41.39 -51.24 -6.99
C PRO A 309 42.46 -51.25 -5.90
N PHE A 310 42.69 -50.13 -5.21
CA PHE A 310 43.63 -50.07 -4.09
C PHE A 310 43.24 -51.03 -2.95
N ALA A 311 41.96 -51.11 -2.61
CA ALA A 311 41.47 -52.05 -1.59
C ALA A 311 41.62 -53.50 -2.06
N LYS A 312 41.32 -53.82 -3.32
CA LYS A 312 41.52 -55.16 -3.88
C LYS A 312 42.98 -55.59 -3.86
N GLU A 313 43.92 -54.68 -4.13
CA GLU A 313 45.35 -54.97 -4.14
C GLU A 313 45.91 -55.11 -2.71
N ASN A 314 45.65 -54.14 -1.83
CA ASN A 314 46.23 -54.12 -0.49
C ASN A 314 45.53 -55.05 0.50
N VAL A 315 44.20 -55.23 0.43
CA VAL A 315 43.51 -56.18 1.31
C VAL A 315 43.81 -57.64 0.92
N ARG A 316 44.00 -57.93 -0.38
CA ARG A 316 44.51 -59.24 -0.82
C ARG A 316 45.97 -59.45 -0.40
N MET A 317 46.82 -58.43 -0.45
CA MET A 317 48.18 -58.52 0.10
C MET A 317 48.16 -58.80 1.60
N VAL A 318 47.30 -58.15 2.39
CA VAL A 318 47.19 -58.42 3.84
C VAL A 318 46.74 -59.86 4.11
N HIS A 319 45.75 -60.38 3.38
CA HIS A 319 45.33 -61.78 3.52
C HIS A 319 46.40 -62.78 3.01
N ALA A 320 47.11 -62.47 1.93
CA ALA A 320 48.18 -63.29 1.39
C ALA A 320 49.44 -63.28 2.28
N LEU A 321 49.77 -62.14 2.89
CA LEU A 321 50.84 -61.99 3.89
C LEU A 321 50.48 -62.72 5.18
N ALA A 322 49.24 -62.64 5.65
CA ALA A 322 48.76 -63.43 6.80
C ALA A 322 48.88 -64.95 6.55
N MET A 323 48.60 -65.42 5.33
CA MET A 323 48.79 -66.82 4.93
C MET A 323 50.28 -67.21 4.76
N ALA A 324 51.16 -66.27 4.41
CA ALA A 324 52.60 -66.48 4.32
C ALA A 324 53.28 -66.51 5.70
N GLU A 325 52.83 -65.67 6.64
CA GLU A 325 53.28 -65.69 8.04
C GLU A 325 52.80 -66.93 8.79
N GLY A 326 51.58 -67.41 8.52
CA GLY A 326 51.08 -68.69 9.06
C GLY A 326 51.89 -69.92 8.61
N LYS A 327 52.57 -69.85 7.46
CA LYS A 327 53.43 -70.95 6.97
C LYS A 327 54.85 -70.93 7.56
N LYS A 328 55.32 -69.81 8.12
CA LYS A 328 56.68 -69.71 8.68
C LYS A 328 56.79 -70.28 10.11
N VAL A 329 55.67 -70.57 10.78
CA VAL A 329 55.63 -71.13 12.14
C VAL A 329 55.68 -72.67 12.18
N MET A 330 55.44 -73.38 11.07
CA MET A 330 55.53 -74.86 11.03
C MET A 330 56.93 -75.42 10.69
N GLY A 331 57.94 -74.57 10.56
CA GLY A 331 59.26 -74.95 10.04
C GLY A 331 60.38 -75.15 11.06
N LYS A 332 60.11 -75.32 12.37
CA LYS A 332 61.15 -75.71 13.36
C LYS A 332 60.53 -76.44 14.57
N SER A 333 60.33 -77.76 14.46
CA SER A 333 60.50 -78.64 15.62
C SER A 333 60.81 -80.06 15.15
N SER A 334 62.07 -80.46 15.30
CA SER A 334 62.46 -81.86 15.42
C SER A 334 63.81 -81.92 16.14
N VAL A 335 63.92 -82.92 17.02
CA VAL A 335 65.12 -83.38 17.76
C VAL A 335 65.40 -82.57 19.04
N ALA A 336 65.40 -83.08 20.27
CA ALA A 336 65.45 -84.45 20.83
C ALA A 336 65.07 -84.38 22.34
N SER A 337 64.30 -85.34 22.90
CA SER A 337 64.77 -86.48 23.73
C SER A 337 65.19 -86.08 25.17
N ALA A 338 64.90 -86.74 26.28
CA ALA A 338 64.16 -87.94 26.69
C ALA A 338 64.22 -88.01 28.25
N GLY A 339 63.47 -88.93 28.86
CA GLY A 339 63.65 -89.40 30.25
C GLY A 339 62.39 -89.23 31.10
N GLU A 340 61.58 -90.29 31.25
CA GLU A 340 61.49 -91.16 32.46
C GLU A 340 60.62 -90.51 33.56
N ALA A 341 59.63 -91.13 34.21
CA ALA A 341 59.30 -92.52 34.51
C ALA A 341 57.76 -92.56 34.76
N MET A 342 57.03 -93.69 34.54
CA MET A 342 56.61 -94.65 35.58
C MET A 342 55.78 -93.95 36.69
N GLU A 343 54.53 -94.26 37.01
CA GLU A 343 53.94 -95.57 37.33
C GLU A 343 52.48 -95.30 37.79
N ALA A 344 51.52 -96.18 37.41
CA ALA A 344 50.31 -96.62 38.15
C ALA A 344 49.32 -95.53 38.67
N THR A 345 48.02 -95.74 38.91
CA THR A 345 46.97 -96.75 38.82
C THR A 345 45.75 -96.03 39.44
N GLU A 346 44.53 -96.33 38.97
CA GLU A 346 43.26 -96.28 39.75
C GLU A 346 42.85 -94.90 40.34
N GLU A 347 41.63 -94.36 40.19
CA GLU A 347 40.27 -94.82 39.86
C GLU A 347 39.53 -93.69 39.13
#